data_AF-F7VJH0-F1
#
_entry.id   AF-F7VJH0-F1
#
_cell.length_a   1.000
_cell.length_b   1.000
_cell.length_c   1.000
_cell.angle_alpha   90.00
_cell.angle_beta   90.00
_cell.angle_gamma   90.00
#
_symmetry.space_group_name_H-M   'P 1'
#
loop_
_entity.id
_entity.type
_entity.pdbx_description
1 polymer ?
#
loop_
_entity_poly.entity_id
_entity_poly.type
_entity_poly.pdbx_seq_one_letter_code
_entity_poly.pdbx_strand_id
1 'polypeptide(L)' 'MPLDLRIPAVSMVWSARNDRDPASVWLREQTASLIKTSETTA' A
#
# COMPACT_ATOMS: atom_id res chain seq x y z
N MET A 1 9.70 27.58 1.07
CA MET A 1 8.55 27.01 1.81
C MET A 1 8.54 25.53 1.51
N PRO A 2 8.72 24.63 2.49
CA PRO A 2 8.58 23.20 2.24
C PRO A 2 7.13 22.95 1.79
N LEU A 3 6.96 22.14 0.76
CA LEU A 3 5.64 21.77 0.26
C LEU A 3 5.05 20.75 1.22
N ASP A 4 4.09 21.16 2.05
CA ASP A 4 3.42 20.31 3.04
C ASP A 4 2.44 19.37 2.33
N LEU A 5 3.00 18.29 1.75
CA LEU A 5 2.26 17.31 0.96
C LEU A 5 1.60 16.30 1.90
N ARG A 6 0.38 16.62 2.33
CA ARG A 6 -0.46 15.66 3.05
C ARG A 6 -0.92 14.57 2.09
N ILE A 7 -0.19 13.45 2.07
CA ILE A 7 -0.61 12.25 1.35
C ILE A 7 -1.84 11.68 2.08
N PRO A 8 -3.03 11.60 1.44
CA PRO A 8 -4.21 11.05 2.07
C PRO A 8 -4.01 9.55 2.34
N ALA A 9 -4.56 9.04 3.44
CA ALA A 9 -4.49 7.63 3.79
C ALA A 9 -5.08 6.76 2.66
N VAL A 10 -4.27 5.84 2.13
CA VAL A 10 -4.69 4.89 1.09
C VAL A 10 -5.13 3.59 1.75
N SER A 11 -6.32 3.10 1.39
CA SER A 11 -6.83 1.79 1.81
C SER A 11 -6.66 0.78 0.69
N MET A 12 -6.14 -0.40 1.01
CA MET A 12 -6.06 -1.52 0.07
C MET A 12 -7.30 -2.41 0.25
N VAL A 13 -8.04 -2.64 -0.83
CA VAL A 13 -9.32 -3.39 -0.82
C VAL A 13 -9.21 -4.61 -1.72
N TRP A 14 -9.66 -5.76 -1.24
CA TRP A 14 -9.66 -7.01 -2.02
C TRP A 14 -10.85 -7.90 -1.65
N SER A 15 -11.09 -8.92 -2.48
CA SER A 15 -12.14 -9.91 -2.24
C SER A 15 -11.74 -10.87 -1.12
N ALA A 16 -12.65 -11.08 -0.16
CA ALA A 16 -12.49 -12.08 0.89
C ALA A 16 -12.28 -13.51 0.34
N ARG A 17 -12.78 -13.78 -0.87
CA ARG A 17 -12.65 -15.10 -1.52
C ARG A 17 -11.19 -15.48 -1.79
N ASN A 18 -10.36 -14.50 -2.11
CA ASN A 18 -8.96 -14.69 -2.49
C ASN A 18 -8.01 -14.25 -1.37
N ASP A 19 -8.52 -14.04 -0.16
CA ASP A 19 -7.72 -13.52 0.95
C ASP A 19 -6.56 -14.45 1.35
N ARG A 20 -6.68 -15.75 1.08
CA ARG A 20 -5.63 -16.76 1.35
C ARG A 20 -4.94 -17.27 0.09
N ASP A 21 -5.27 -16.73 -1.08
CA ASP A 21 -4.58 -17.09 -2.32
C ASP A 21 -3.11 -16.60 -2.26
N PRO A 22 -2.11 -17.48 -2.46
CA PRO A 22 -0.71 -17.11 -2.31
C PRO A 22 -0.26 -15.96 -3.21
N ALA A 23 -0.78 -15.88 -4.45
CA ALA A 23 -0.46 -14.78 -5.36
C ALA A 23 -1.03 -13.45 -4.85
N SER A 24 -2.25 -13.49 -4.33
CA SER A 24 -2.92 -12.34 -3.70
C SER A 24 -2.22 -11.88 -2.42
N VAL A 25 -1.71 -12.81 -1.60
CA VAL A 25 -0.86 -12.47 -0.44
C VAL A 25 0.43 -11.77 -0.89
N TRP A 26 1.17 -12.38 -1.82
CA TRP A 26 2.41 -11.82 -2.34
C TRP A 26 2.23 -10.41 -2.90
N LEU A 27 1.19 -10.18 -3.71
CA LEU A 27 0.92 -8.87 -4.30
C LEU A 27 0.64 -7.79 -3.23
N ARG A 28 -0.08 -8.15 -2.16
CA ARG A 28 -0.35 -7.22 -1.05
C ARG A 28 0.92 -6.85 -0.31
N GLU A 29 1.81 -7.81 -0.08
CA GLU A 29 3.11 -7.56 0.56
C GLU A 29 3.98 -6.61 -0.28
N GLN A 30 4.06 -6.84 -1.60
CA GLN A 30 4.80 -5.95 -2.51
C GLN A 30 4.20 -4.54 -2.53
N THR A 31 2.88 -4.44 -2.64
CA THR A 31 2.19 -3.15 -2.69
C THR A 31 2.34 -2.38 -1.38
N ALA A 32 2.24 -3.06 -0.23
CA ALA A 32 2.43 -2.46 1.09
C ALA A 32 3.86 -1.91 1.26
N SER A 33 4.87 -2.60 0.71
CA SER A 33 6.26 -2.13 0.72
C SER A 33 6.41 -0.82 -0.06
N LEU A 34 5.86 -0.77 -1.29
CA LEU A 34 5.92 0.41 -2.15
C LEU A 34 5.27 1.64 -1.50
N ILE A 35 4.10 1.46 -0.89
CA ILE A 35 3.39 2.55 -0.20
C ILE A 35 4.27 3.13 0.92
N LYS A 36 4.87 2.28 1.76
CA LYS A 36 5.74 2.74 2.86
C LYS A 36 7.01 3.47 2.38
N THR A 37 7.60 3.01 1.27
CA THR A 37 8.76 3.68 0.67
C THR A 37 8.41 5.08 0.16
N SER A 38 7.22 5.25 -0.41
CA SER A 38 6.72 6.56 -0.84
C SER A 38 6.45 7.51 0.34
N GLU A 39 6.05 6.99 1.51
CA GLU A 39 5.88 7.80 2.73
C GLU A 39 7.21 8.27 3.33
N THR A 40 8.28 7.48 3.21
CA THR A 40 9.58 7.78 3.84
C THR A 40 10.42 8.79 3.04
N THR A 41 10.12 8.95 1.74
CA THR A 41 10.89 9.82 0.83
C THR A 41 10.21 11.20 0.62
N ALA A 42 9.11 11.47 1.33
CA ALA A 42 8.34 12.71 1.28
C ALA A 42 8.75 13.69 2.38
#